data_AF-A0A815NI50-F1
#
_entry.id   AF-A0A815NI50-F1
#
_cell.length_a   1.000
_cell.length_b   1.000
_cell.length_c   1.000
_cell.angle_alpha   90.00
_cell.angle_beta   90.00
_cell.angle_gamma   90.00
#
_symmetry.space_group_name_H-M   'P 1'
#
loop_
_entity.id
_entity.type
_entity.pdbx_description
1 polymer ?
#
loop_
_entity_poly.entity_id
_entity_poly.type
_entity_poly.pdbx_seq_one_letter_code
_entity_poly.pdbx_strand_id
1 'polypeptide(L)'
;MENSPLTTLPPELIHHIFDYCDIRTILLSVRGVCQTLYAMVNTYDRLAITLNSKSAWTMKSVSRIVRSEQVISLTIADYDT
;
A
#
# COMPACT_ATOMS: atom_id res chain seq x y z
N MET A 1 23.90 8.28 -8.56
CA MET A 1 22.94 7.75 -7.56
C MET A 1 23.20 6.26 -7.49
N GLU A 2 23.63 5.75 -6.33
CA GLU A 2 23.71 4.30 -6.14
C GLU A 2 22.32 3.70 -6.28
N ASN A 3 22.19 2.69 -7.13
CA ASN A 3 20.96 1.92 -7.25
C ASN A 3 20.80 1.14 -5.95
N SER A 4 19.75 1.43 -5.18
CA SER A 4 19.43 0.62 -4.01
C SER A 4 19.20 -0.82 -4.48
N PRO A 5 19.76 -1.84 -3.81
CA PRO A 5 19.57 -3.25 -4.17
C PRO A 5 18.08 -3.63 -4.23
N LEU A 6 17.24 -2.94 -3.47
CA LEU A 6 15.80 -3.12 -3.49
C LEU A 6 15.19 -2.66 -4.81
N THR A 7 15.62 -1.51 -5.34
CA THR A 7 15.09 -0.96 -6.60
C THR A 7 15.55 -1.70 -7.85
N THR A 8 16.54 -2.59 -7.72
CA THR A 8 17.00 -3.45 -8.83
C THR A 8 16.25 -4.78 -8.90
N LEU A 9 15.40 -5.09 -7.93
CA LEU A 9 14.59 -6.31 -7.97
C LEU A 9 13.51 -6.20 -9.05
N PRO A 10 13.14 -7.34 -9.69
CA PRO A 10 11.95 -7.42 -10.52
C PRO A 10 10.70 -6.93 -9.78
N PRO A 11 9.78 -6.22 -10.46
CA PRO A 11 8.54 -5.72 -9.86
C PRO A 11 7.75 -6.81 -9.13
N GLU A 12 7.77 -8.04 -9.62
CA GLU A 12 7.06 -9.18 -9.05
C GLU A 12 7.58 -9.54 -7.65
N LEU A 13 8.89 -9.43 -7.43
CA LEU A 13 9.48 -9.67 -6.10
C LEU A 13 9.14 -8.55 -5.13
N ILE A 14 9.07 -7.32 -5.63
CA ILE A 14 8.65 -6.17 -4.81
C ILE A 14 7.17 -6.29 -4.44
N HIS A 15 6.32 -6.68 -5.39
CA HIS A 15 4.91 -6.97 -5.13
C HIS A 15 4.76 -8.12 -4.13
N HIS A 16 5.60 -9.17 -4.22
CA HIS A 16 5.61 -10.23 -3.22
C HIS A 16 5.99 -9.74 -1.83
N ILE A 17 6.90 -8.77 -1.71
CA ILE A 17 7.21 -8.12 -0.42
C ILE A 17 6.01 -7.31 0.08
N PHE A 18 5.28 -6.65 -0.83
CA PHE A 18 4.08 -5.89 -0.47
C PHE A 18 2.96 -6.78 0.06
N ASP A 19 2.87 -8.04 -0.37
CA ASP A 19 1.89 -9.02 0.18
C ASP A 19 2.05 -9.22 1.71
N TYR A 20 3.24 -8.96 2.28
CA TYR A 20 3.51 -9.07 3.72
C TYR A 20 3.38 -7.73 4.47
N CYS A 21 3.07 -6.64 3.79
CA CYS A 21 2.96 -5.31 4.38
C CYS A 21 1.48 -4.90 4.53
N ASP A 22 1.15 -4.21 5.62
CA ASP A 22 -0.17 -3.60 5.73
C ASP A 22 -0.30 -2.38 4.80
N ILE A 23 -1.53 -2.04 4.44
CA ILE A 23 -1.80 -0.94 3.50
C ILE A 23 -1.25 0.41 3.96
N ARG A 24 -1.22 0.67 5.27
CA ARG A 24 -0.70 1.94 5.79
C ARG A 24 0.80 2.01 5.55
N THR A 25 1.52 0.92 5.79
CA THR A 25 2.95 0.81 5.48
C THR A 25 3.22 1.01 3.99
N ILE A 26 2.46 0.35 3.11
CA ILE A 26 2.66 0.46 1.65
C ILE A 26 2.44 1.91 1.18
N LEU A 27 1.32 2.53 1.59
CA LEU A 27 0.91 3.83 1.05
C LEU A 27 1.60 5.03 1.70
N LEU A 28 1.86 4.98 3.01
CA LEU A 28 2.36 6.12 3.78
C LEU A 28 3.86 6.06 4.05
N SER A 29 4.47 4.87 3.98
CA SER A 29 5.90 4.69 4.20
C SER A 29 6.62 4.37 2.90
N VAL A 30 6.29 3.24 2.26
CA VAL A 30 7.03 2.73 1.08
C VAL A 30 6.90 3.66 -0.13
N ARG A 31 5.67 4.08 -0.45
CA ARG A 31 5.36 4.92 -1.62
C ARG A 31 6.15 6.24 -1.65
N GLY A 32 6.53 6.77 -0.48
CA GLY A 32 7.23 8.04 -0.34
C GLY A 32 8.76 7.96 -0.39
N VAL A 33 9.35 6.76 -0.42
CA VAL A 33 10.81 6.59 -0.30
C VAL A 33 11.56 7.05 -1.55
N CYS A 34 11.13 6.59 -2.73
CA CYS A 34 11.75 6.95 -4.00
C CYS A 34 10.77 6.81 -5.17
N GLN A 35 11.12 7.38 -6.33
CA GLN A 35 10.29 7.34 -7.53
C GLN A 35 10.01 5.91 -8.03
N THR A 36 10.98 5.00 -7.88
CA THR A 36 10.81 3.59 -8.27
C THR A 36 9.76 2.88 -7.41
N LEU A 37 9.87 3.02 -6.08
CA LEU A 37 8.88 2.43 -5.16
C LEU A 37 7.51 3.11 -5.32
N TYR A 38 7.48 4.41 -5.59
CA TYR A 38 6.25 5.10 -5.96
C TYR A 38 5.59 4.45 -7.17
N ALA A 39 6.33 4.20 -8.25
CA ALA A 39 5.80 3.53 -9.44
C ALA A 39 5.30 2.11 -9.12
N MET A 40 6.09 1.31 -8.38
CA MET A 40 5.74 -0.06 -8.00
C MET A 40 4.48 -0.14 -7.14
N VAL A 41 4.28 0.79 -6.20
CA VAL A 41 3.06 0.87 -5.39
C VAL A 41 1.84 1.26 -6.25
N ASN A 42 1.99 2.15 -7.23
CA ASN A 42 0.87 2.55 -8.08
C ASN A 42 0.49 1.51 -9.15
N THR A 43 1.35 0.51 -9.41
CA THR A 43 1.03 -0.66 -10.27
C THR A 43 0.65 -1.90 -9.47
N TYR A 44 0.78 -1.87 -8.15
CA TYR A 44 0.35 -2.97 -7.28
C TYR A 44 -1.18 -3.00 -7.18
N ASP A 45 -1.79 -4.11 -7.60
CA ASP A 45 -3.24 -4.28 -7.75
C ASP A 45 -3.85 -5.24 -6.71
N ARG A 46 -3.08 -5.62 -5.69
CA ARG A 46 -3.46 -6.60 -4.67
C ARG A 46 -3.60 -5.98 -3.28
N LEU A 47 -4.14 -4.77 -3.20
CA LEU A 47 -4.33 -4.09 -1.92
C LEU A 47 -5.51 -4.72 -1.16
N ALA A 48 -5.21 -5.28 0.01
CA ALA A 48 -6.20 -5.63 1.02
C ALA A 48 -6.37 -4.45 1.99
N ILE A 49 -7.55 -3.85 2.02
CA ILE A 49 -7.85 -2.68 2.83
C ILE A 49 -8.65 -3.10 4.06
N THR A 50 -8.13 -2.83 5.25
CA THR A 50 -8.91 -2.91 6.49
C THR A 50 -9.16 -1.50 7.01
N LEU A 51 -10.42 -1.08 6.98
CA LEU A 51 -10.87 0.20 7.52
C LEU A 51 -11.34 -0.02 8.95
N ASN A 52 -10.80 0.74 9.90
CA ASN A 52 -11.32 0.79 11.27
C ASN A 52 -11.77 2.21 11.63
N SER A 53 -12.83 2.32 12.43
CA SER A 53 -13.40 3.59 12.88
C SER A 53 -12.40 4.44 13.69
N LYS A 54 -11.44 3.80 14.37
CA LYS A 54 -10.38 4.45 15.16
C LYS A 54 -9.30 5.15 14.32
N SER A 55 -9.29 4.97 13.00
CA SER A 55 -8.28 5.52 12.07
C SER A 55 -8.91 6.28 10.90
N ALA A 56 -9.94 7.09 11.18
CA ALA A 56 -10.63 7.92 10.19
C ALA A 56 -9.69 8.75 9.28
N TRP A 57 -8.56 9.23 9.81
CA TRP A 57 -7.54 9.94 9.00
C TRP A 57 -6.86 9.03 7.98
N THR A 58 -6.61 7.77 8.36
CA THR A 58 -6.06 6.74 7.48
C THR A 58 -7.07 6.40 6.38
N MET A 59 -8.36 6.31 6.69
CA MET A 59 -9.41 6.04 5.70
C MET A 59 -9.45 7.09 4.58
N LYS A 60 -9.46 8.38 4.94
CA LYS A 60 -9.52 9.49 3.97
C LYS A 60 -8.27 9.58 3.09
N SER A 61 -7.11 9.22 3.63
CA SER A 61 -5.86 9.20 2.88
C SER A 61 -5.80 8.02 1.92
N VAL A 62 -6.18 6.82 2.40
CA VAL A 62 -6.25 5.61 1.59
C VAL A 62 -7.21 5.79 0.42
N SER A 63 -8.41 6.33 0.65
CA SER A 63 -9.42 6.52 -0.41
C SER A 63 -9.03 7.56 -1.48
N ARG A 64 -8.07 8.45 -1.18
CA ARG A 64 -7.55 9.43 -2.15
C ARG A 64 -6.40 8.87 -2.99
N ILE A 65 -5.67 7.91 -2.46
CA ILE A 65 -4.46 7.36 -3.08
C ILE A 65 -4.78 6.10 -3.86
N VAL A 66 -5.64 5.25 -3.31
CA VAL A 66 -5.96 3.95 -3.88
C VAL A 66 -7.06 4.08 -4.90
N ARG A 67 -6.80 3.57 -6.11
CA ARG A 67 -7.83 3.40 -7.13
C ARG A 67 -8.62 2.13 -6.87
N SER A 68 -9.92 2.14 -7.17
CA SER A 68 -10.83 1.02 -6.94
C SER A 68 -10.33 -0.29 -7.55
N GLU A 69 -9.67 -0.22 -8.70
CA GLU A 69 -9.21 -1.39 -9.46
C GLU A 69 -8.05 -2.12 -8.77
N GLN A 70 -7.40 -1.48 -7.79
CA GLN A 70 -6.26 -2.05 -7.07
C GLN A 70 -6.68 -2.81 -5.81
N VAL A 71 -7.98 -2.82 -5.47
CA VAL A 71 -8.51 -3.37 -4.22
C VAL A 71 -9.05 -4.77 -4.44
N ILE A 72 -8.40 -5.77 -3.83
CA ILE A 72 -8.85 -7.16 -3.88
C ILE A 72 -9.78 -7.54 -2.73
N SER A 73 -9.67 -6.82 -1.60
CA SER A 73 -10.46 -7.07 -0.41
C SER A 73 -10.64 -5.78 0.38
N LEU A 74 -11.86 -5.58 0.87
CA LEU A 74 -12.22 -4.47 1.73
C LEU A 74 -12.89 -5.03 2.98
N THR A 75 -12.25 -4.87 4.13
CA THR A 75 -12.79 -5.24 5.44
C THR A 75 -13.11 -4.00 6.24
N ILE A 76 -14.34 -3.89 6.73
CA ILE A 76 -14.75 -2.84 7.66
C ILE A 76 -14.81 -3.49 9.04
N ALA A 77 -13.88 -3.09 9.90
CA ALA A 77 -13.82 -3.55 11.28
C ALA A 77 -14.30 -2.43 12.20
N ASP A 78 -15.50 -2.58 12.77
CA ASP A 78 -15.93 -1.74 13.88
C ASP A 78 -15.68 -2.49 15.18
N TYR A 79 -15.03 -1.82 16.13
CA TYR A 79 -14.90 -2.34 17.48
C TYR A 79 -16.02 -1.69 18.27
N ASP A 80 -17.14 -2.41 18.43
CA ASP A 80 -18.18 -2.08 19.41
C ASP A 80 -17.53 -2.10 20.80
N THR A 81 -17.19 -0.92 21.32
CA THR A 81 -16.88 -0.67 22.74
C THR A 81 -17.68 0.51 23.20
#